data_AF-A0A9E4SWE6-F1
#
_entry.id   AF-A0A9E4SWE6-F1
#
_cell.length_a   1.000
_cell.length_b   1.000
_cell.length_c   1.000
_cell.angle_alpha   90.00
_cell.angle_beta   90.00
_cell.angle_gamma   90.00
#
_symmetry.space_group_name_H-M   'P 1'
#
loop_
_entity.id
_entity.type
_entity.pdbx_description
1 polymer ?
#
loop_
_entity_poly.entity_id
_entity_poly.type
_entity_poly.pdbx_seq_one_letter_code
_entity_poly.pdbx_strand_id
1 'polypeptide(L)'
;MSYDLTNDAEQVPGPSLPGISAVHLRLVRKWSLVLGIILFLFLVLWWARTVYTDLLWFDQLGFRGVYSKILLIKVGLFAGGTLVSAAALCLTLYVSYRFSFGPSTLTFSADTFRLLGALLIAGAILIVLITGPIFGSQAADRWETILLFFNRIDFGSTDPQFGLDLSFYVVTLRLLHFIQGWFMGLMITAVVVSIALYLGMYSLRGLRFVLAPRMLKHMAVLGLLLMLSIAAGHALAVYELVLSDGGVVFGATYTDINARIPV
;
A
#
# COMPACT_ATOMS: atom_id res chain seq x y z
N MET A 1 -3.97 -3.17 -78.11
CA MET A 1 -2.99 -2.87 -77.05
C MET A 1 -3.80 -2.50 -75.81
N SER A 2 -4.20 -3.50 -75.02
CA SER A 2 -4.98 -3.31 -73.79
C SER A 2 -4.00 -3.15 -72.64
N TYR A 3 -3.98 -1.98 -72.02
CA TYR A 3 -3.20 -1.73 -70.82
C TYR A 3 -3.92 -2.40 -69.64
N ASP A 4 -3.24 -3.36 -69.01
CA ASP A 4 -3.69 -4.03 -67.80
C ASP A 4 -3.37 -3.13 -66.59
N LEU A 5 -4.40 -2.51 -66.02
CA LEU A 5 -4.29 -1.55 -64.90
C LEU A 5 -4.34 -2.24 -63.53
N THR A 6 -4.13 -3.55 -63.45
CA THR A 6 -4.24 -4.31 -62.19
C THR A 6 -2.93 -4.47 -61.42
N ASN A 7 -1.80 -3.97 -61.93
CA ASN A 7 -0.47 -4.25 -61.36
C ASN A 7 0.13 -3.16 -60.46
N ASP A 8 -0.58 -2.05 -60.19
CA ASP A 8 0.02 -0.91 -59.47
C ASP A 8 -0.32 -0.86 -57.96
N ALA A 9 -0.84 -1.95 -57.39
CA ALA A 9 -1.03 -2.06 -55.95
C ALA A 9 0.19 -2.70 -55.26
N GLU A 10 1.41 -2.25 -55.57
CA GLU A 10 2.53 -2.47 -54.68
C GLU A 10 2.25 -1.69 -53.38
N GLN A 11 1.73 -2.41 -52.38
CA GLN A 11 1.65 -1.91 -51.01
C GLN A 11 3.07 -1.52 -50.58
N VAL A 12 3.35 -0.22 -50.59
CA VAL A 12 4.59 0.35 -50.04
C VAL A 12 4.72 -0.22 -48.61
N PRO A 13 5.77 -0.99 -48.29
CA PRO A 13 5.94 -1.50 -46.95
C PRO A 13 6.08 -0.29 -46.03
N GLY A 14 5.06 -0.07 -45.20
CA GLY A 14 5.11 0.96 -44.18
C GLY A 14 6.34 0.75 -43.30
N PRO A 15 6.92 1.83 -42.73
CA PRO A 15 8.14 1.72 -41.92
C PRO A 15 7.95 0.67 -40.83
N SER A 16 8.66 -0.45 -40.94
CA SER A 16 8.70 -1.46 -39.89
C SER A 16 9.35 -0.81 -38.68
N LEU A 17 8.55 -0.54 -37.63
CA LEU A 17 9.08 -0.13 -36.34
C LEU A 17 10.18 -1.11 -35.95
N PRO A 18 11.37 -0.65 -35.50
CA PRO A 18 12.47 -1.53 -35.17
C PRO A 18 12.01 -2.53 -34.12
N GLY A 19 11.83 -3.79 -34.54
CA GLY A 19 11.45 -4.86 -33.64
C GLY A 19 12.54 -5.07 -32.62
N ILE A 20 12.25 -4.89 -31.34
CA ILE A 20 13.21 -5.18 -30.26
C ILE A 20 13.53 -6.67 -30.35
N SER A 21 14.77 -7.02 -30.71
CA SER A 21 15.12 -8.42 -30.89
C SER A 21 15.00 -9.19 -29.58
N ALA A 22 14.59 -10.46 -29.65
CA ALA A 22 14.43 -11.31 -28.47
C ALA A 22 15.71 -11.43 -27.62
N VAL A 23 16.88 -11.20 -28.24
CA VAL A 23 18.18 -11.12 -27.58
C VAL A 23 18.26 -9.90 -26.67
N HIS A 24 17.86 -8.71 -27.16
CA HIS A 24 17.84 -7.48 -26.36
C HIS A 24 16.86 -7.59 -25.18
N LEU A 25 15.67 -8.17 -25.37
CA LEU A 25 14.71 -8.39 -24.28
C LEU A 25 15.25 -9.32 -23.19
N ARG A 26 15.92 -10.41 -23.58
CA ARG A 26 16.56 -11.33 -22.62
C ARG A 26 17.73 -10.65 -21.89
N LEU A 27 18.49 -9.82 -22.60
CA LEU A 27 19.60 -9.06 -22.05
C LEU A 27 19.08 -8.04 -21.01
N VAL A 28 18.11 -7.21 -21.38
CA VAL A 28 17.48 -6.21 -20.49
C VAL A 28 16.87 -6.88 -19.26
N ARG A 29 16.14 -8.00 -19.42
CA ARG A 29 15.60 -8.77 -18.28
C ARG A 29 16.69 -9.31 -17.35
N LYS A 30 17.79 -9.82 -17.90
CA LYS A 30 18.92 -10.30 -17.09
C LYS A 30 19.55 -9.14 -16.32
N TRP A 31 19.84 -8.02 -16.99
CA TRP A 31 20.43 -6.85 -16.34
C TRP A 31 19.50 -6.19 -15.33
N SER A 32 18.18 -6.15 -15.56
CA SER A 32 17.23 -5.61 -14.58
C SER A 32 17.14 -6.48 -13.33
N LEU A 33 17.16 -7.80 -13.48
CA LEU A 33 17.23 -8.73 -12.34
C LEU A 33 18.54 -8.56 -11.57
N VAL A 34 19.68 -8.49 -12.28
CA VAL A 34 20.99 -8.26 -11.66
C VAL A 34 21.01 -6.94 -10.91
N LEU A 35 20.53 -5.86 -11.52
CA LEU A 35 20.44 -4.54 -10.88
C LEU A 35 19.53 -4.57 -9.65
N GLY A 36 18.38 -5.23 -9.74
CA GLY A 36 17.47 -5.39 -8.60
C GLY A 36 18.09 -6.17 -7.44
N ILE A 37 18.83 -7.24 -7.73
CA ILE A 37 19.57 -8.02 -6.72
C ILE A 37 20.68 -7.17 -6.09
N ILE A 38 21.44 -6.43 -6.90
CA ILE A 38 22.50 -5.53 -6.41
C ILE A 38 21.90 -4.45 -5.50
N LEU A 39 20.79 -3.84 -5.91
CA LEU A 39 20.09 -2.82 -5.11
C LEU A 39 19.56 -3.41 -3.80
N PHE A 40 18.93 -4.58 -3.85
CA PHE A 40 18.45 -5.27 -2.65
C PHE A 40 19.60 -5.61 -1.69
N LEU A 41 20.70 -6.15 -2.21
CA LEU A 41 21.90 -6.46 -1.42
C LEU A 41 22.48 -5.20 -0.79
N PHE A 42 22.56 -4.10 -1.54
CA PHE A 42 23.02 -2.81 -1.04
C PHE A 42 22.15 -2.33 0.14
N LEU A 43 20.82 -2.37 0.01
CA LEU A 43 19.89 -1.96 1.06
C LEU A 43 20.03 -2.84 2.32
N VAL A 44 20.16 -4.15 2.15
CA VAL A 44 20.34 -5.10 3.26
C VAL A 44 21.67 -4.86 3.97
N LEU A 45 22.76 -4.67 3.24
CA LEU A 45 24.09 -4.40 3.82
C LEU A 45 24.12 -3.03 4.51
N TRP A 46 23.49 -2.02 3.92
CA TRP A 46 23.34 -0.71 4.53
C TRP A 46 22.63 -0.79 5.89
N TRP A 47 21.50 -1.50 5.92
CA TRP A 47 20.75 -1.72 7.16
C TRP A 47 21.53 -2.55 8.18
N ALA A 48 22.17 -3.64 7.74
CA ALA A 48 22.95 -4.52 8.61
C ALA A 48 24.14 -3.79 9.25
N ARG A 49 24.78 -2.87 8.53
CA ARG A 49 25.81 -1.99 9.09
C ARG A 49 25.29 -1.18 10.26
N THR A 50 24.12 -0.55 10.13
CA THR A 50 23.50 0.23 11.21
C THR A 50 23.18 -0.66 12.41
N VAL A 51 22.52 -1.80 12.16
CA VAL A 51 22.18 -2.77 13.22
C VAL A 51 23.42 -3.27 13.96
N TYR A 52 24.50 -3.56 13.24
CA TYR A 52 25.75 -4.02 13.84
C TYR A 52 26.40 -2.92 14.70
N THR A 53 26.39 -1.68 14.21
CA THR A 53 26.95 -0.53 14.94
C THR A 53 26.20 -0.29 16.24
N ASP A 54 24.86 -0.29 16.19
CA ASP A 54 24.02 -0.14 17.37
C ASP A 54 24.18 -1.33 18.34
N LEU A 55 24.27 -2.56 17.82
CA LEU A 55 24.49 -3.76 18.63
C LEU A 55 25.76 -3.64 19.49
N LEU A 56 26.87 -3.22 18.88
CA LEU A 56 28.13 -3.03 19.58
C LEU A 56 28.03 -1.91 20.62
N TRP A 57 27.34 -0.81 20.29
CA TRP A 57 27.14 0.29 21.24
C TRP A 57 26.30 -0.16 22.45
N PHE A 58 25.20 -0.86 22.24
CA PHE A 58 24.36 -1.38 23.33
C PHE A 58 25.08 -2.48 24.14
N ASP A 59 25.94 -3.27 23.53
CA ASP A 59 26.76 -4.28 24.21
C ASP A 59 27.79 -3.64 25.16
N GLN A 60 28.43 -2.55 24.74
CA GLN A 60 29.36 -1.79 25.58
C GLN A 60 28.69 -1.23 26.85
N LEU A 61 27.40 -0.91 26.77
CA LEU A 61 26.62 -0.41 27.90
C LEU A 61 25.99 -1.53 28.75
N GLY A 62 26.20 -2.80 28.40
CA GLY A 62 25.57 -3.94 29.07
C GLY A 62 24.08 -4.14 28.73
N PHE A 63 23.55 -3.41 27.75
CA PHE A 63 22.13 -3.43 27.34
C PHE A 63 21.88 -4.22 26.04
N ARG A 64 22.78 -5.12 25.64
CA ARG A 64 22.62 -5.96 24.44
C ARG A 64 21.28 -6.71 24.38
N GLY A 65 20.81 -7.20 25.53
CA GLY A 65 19.51 -7.88 25.63
C GLY A 65 18.33 -6.98 25.29
N VAL A 66 18.39 -5.69 25.64
CA VAL A 66 17.34 -4.70 25.33
C VAL A 66 17.31 -4.45 23.83
N TYR A 67 18.46 -4.18 23.20
CA TYR A 67 18.52 -3.93 21.76
C TYR A 67 18.07 -5.14 20.94
N SER A 68 18.46 -6.35 21.35
CA SER A 68 18.04 -7.58 20.68
C SER A 68 16.51 -7.74 20.67
N LYS A 69 15.84 -7.39 21.78
CA LYS A 69 14.37 -7.37 21.87
C LYS A 69 13.77 -6.30 20.95
N ILE A 70 14.32 -5.08 20.96
CA ILE A 70 13.86 -3.98 20.08
C ILE A 70 13.97 -4.42 18.61
N LEU A 71 15.11 -4.98 18.22
CA LEU A 71 15.36 -5.44 16.86
C LEU A 71 14.37 -6.54 16.45
N LEU A 72 14.13 -7.53 17.31
CA LEU A 72 13.19 -8.62 17.04
C LEU A 72 11.78 -8.09 16.82
N ILE A 73 11.33 -7.13 17.66
CA ILE A 73 10.02 -6.51 17.51
C ILE A 73 9.93 -5.70 16.22
N LYS A 74 10.94 -4.87 15.90
CA LYS A 74 10.97 -4.11 14.64
C LYS A 74 10.92 -5.01 13.42
N VAL A 75 11.71 -6.08 13.38
CA VAL A 75 11.72 -7.05 12.28
C VAL A 75 10.38 -7.79 12.20
N GLY A 76 9.81 -8.20 13.33
CA GLY A 76 8.50 -8.85 13.39
C GLY A 76 7.38 -7.95 12.88
N LEU A 77 7.37 -6.68 13.28
CA LEU A 77 6.40 -5.68 12.81
C LEU A 77 6.57 -5.35 11.34
N PHE A 78 7.81 -5.23 10.86
CA PHE A 78 8.10 -5.06 9.44
C PHE A 78 7.54 -6.23 8.63
N ALA A 79 7.91 -7.47 8.99
CA ALA A 79 7.47 -8.67 8.29
C ALA A 79 5.95 -8.84 8.35
N GLY A 80 5.33 -8.64 9.52
CA GLY A 80 3.89 -8.72 9.71
C GLY A 80 3.13 -7.67 8.91
N GLY A 81 3.54 -6.40 9.00
CA GLY A 81 2.93 -5.29 8.25
C GLY A 81 3.07 -5.46 6.74
N THR A 82 4.24 -5.92 6.26
CA THR A 82 4.45 -6.24 4.85
C THR A 82 3.57 -7.40 4.40
N LEU A 83 3.46 -8.47 5.20
CA LEU A 83 2.64 -9.62 4.84
C LEU A 83 1.16 -9.26 4.77
N VAL A 84 0.63 -8.54 5.76
CA VAL A 84 -0.79 -8.13 5.79
C VAL A 84 -1.12 -7.20 4.62
N SER A 85 -0.30 -6.17 4.39
CA SER A 85 -0.52 -5.23 3.29
C SER A 85 -0.34 -5.88 1.92
N ALA A 86 0.69 -6.72 1.74
CA ALA A 86 0.91 -7.44 0.49
C ALA A 86 -0.22 -8.43 0.19
N ALA A 87 -0.71 -9.16 1.20
CA ALA A 87 -1.85 -10.07 1.05
C ALA A 87 -3.13 -9.31 0.64
N ALA A 88 -3.42 -8.19 1.30
CA ALA A 88 -4.56 -7.34 0.96
C ALA A 88 -4.47 -6.79 -0.46
N LEU A 89 -3.32 -6.22 -0.85
CA LEU A 89 -3.11 -5.67 -2.19
C LEU A 89 -3.13 -6.77 -3.26
N CYS A 90 -2.56 -7.94 -2.99
CA CYS A 90 -2.60 -9.09 -3.89
C CYS A 90 -4.04 -9.55 -4.12
N LEU A 91 -4.84 -9.68 -3.05
CA LEU A 91 -6.26 -10.02 -3.16
C LEU A 91 -7.03 -8.98 -4.00
N THR A 92 -6.82 -7.70 -3.71
CA THR A 92 -7.44 -6.59 -4.44
C THR A 92 -7.07 -6.60 -5.92
N LEU A 93 -5.79 -6.76 -6.25
CA LEU A 93 -5.29 -6.85 -7.63
C LEU A 93 -5.79 -8.11 -8.35
N TYR A 94 -5.85 -9.24 -7.66
CA TYR A 94 -6.36 -10.50 -8.19
C TYR A 94 -7.85 -10.39 -8.56
N VAL A 95 -8.67 -9.86 -7.64
CA VAL A 95 -10.10 -9.63 -7.89
C VAL A 95 -10.28 -8.65 -9.05
N SER A 96 -9.50 -7.57 -9.06
CA SER A 96 -9.55 -6.57 -10.12
C SER A 96 -9.17 -7.15 -11.49
N TYR A 97 -8.13 -7.98 -11.55
CA TYR A 97 -7.74 -8.70 -12.77
C TYR A 97 -8.85 -9.66 -13.23
N ARG A 98 -9.42 -10.43 -12.30
CA ARG A 98 -10.46 -11.43 -12.58
C ARG A 98 -11.74 -10.82 -13.14
N PHE A 99 -12.18 -9.69 -12.59
CA PHE A 99 -13.38 -8.97 -13.04
C PHE A 99 -13.15 -8.16 -14.31
N SER A 100 -11.89 -7.81 -14.57
CA SER A 100 -11.52 -7.14 -15.80
C SER A 100 -11.27 -8.11 -16.93
N PHE A 101 -11.50 -9.42 -16.85
CA PHE A 101 -11.27 -10.37 -17.96
C PHE A 101 -12.48 -10.44 -18.94
N GLY A 102 -12.24 -10.45 -20.25
CA GLY A 102 -13.28 -10.40 -21.29
C GLY A 102 -12.74 -10.20 -22.72
N PRO A 103 -13.62 -10.28 -23.75
CA PRO A 103 -13.24 -10.14 -25.16
C PRO A 103 -12.67 -8.75 -25.49
N SER A 104 -11.72 -8.69 -26.42
CA SER A 104 -11.13 -7.44 -26.92
C SER A 104 -11.70 -7.05 -28.29
N THR A 105 -11.91 -5.76 -28.52
CA THR A 105 -12.36 -5.23 -29.82
C THR A 105 -11.20 -4.72 -30.68
N LEU A 106 -10.00 -4.56 -30.10
CA LEU A 106 -8.79 -4.18 -30.85
C LEU A 106 -8.22 -5.36 -31.63
N THR A 107 -7.84 -5.08 -32.88
CA THR A 107 -7.15 -6.00 -33.79
C THR A 107 -5.63 -5.93 -33.60
N PHE A 108 -5.14 -6.16 -32.38
CA PHE A 108 -3.70 -6.36 -32.19
C PHE A 108 -3.29 -7.80 -32.55
N SER A 109 -2.02 -7.97 -32.96
CA SER A 109 -1.40 -9.29 -33.04
C SER A 109 -1.48 -10.00 -31.68
N ALA A 110 -1.64 -11.33 -31.70
CA ALA A 110 -1.71 -12.15 -30.50
C ALA A 110 -0.49 -11.97 -29.58
N ASP A 111 0.68 -11.72 -30.17
CA ASP A 111 1.92 -11.49 -29.43
C ASP A 111 1.91 -10.15 -28.68
N THR A 112 1.34 -9.10 -29.27
CA THR A 112 1.20 -7.78 -28.62
C THR A 112 0.28 -7.87 -27.41
N PHE A 113 -0.85 -8.57 -27.53
CA PHE A 113 -1.75 -8.80 -26.38
C PHE A 113 -1.08 -9.56 -25.24
N ARG A 114 -0.29 -10.60 -25.56
CA ARG A 114 0.46 -11.38 -24.57
C ARG A 114 1.50 -10.52 -23.84
N LEU A 115 2.26 -9.71 -24.58
CA LEU A 115 3.26 -8.81 -24.00
C LEU A 115 2.62 -7.78 -23.07
N LEU A 116 1.54 -7.14 -23.51
CA LEU A 116 0.89 -6.06 -22.76
C LEU A 116 0.19 -6.58 -21.50
N GLY A 117 -0.42 -7.77 -21.57
CA GLY A 117 -0.94 -8.48 -20.39
C GLY A 117 0.18 -8.87 -19.42
N ALA A 118 1.32 -9.36 -19.92
CA ALA A 118 2.48 -9.67 -19.08
C ALA A 118 3.05 -8.43 -18.38
N LEU A 119 3.09 -7.27 -19.06
CA LEU A 119 3.51 -6.00 -18.47
C LEU A 119 2.57 -5.52 -17.37
N LEU A 120 1.25 -5.66 -17.55
CA LEU A 120 0.28 -5.33 -16.50
C LEU A 120 0.44 -6.21 -15.26
N ILE A 121 0.61 -7.52 -15.45
CA ILE A 121 0.84 -8.46 -14.33
C ILE A 121 2.18 -8.16 -13.64
N ALA A 122 3.25 -7.91 -14.42
CA ALA A 122 4.55 -7.53 -13.87
C ALA A 122 4.46 -6.21 -13.08
N GLY A 123 3.70 -5.22 -13.57
CA GLY A 123 3.43 -3.97 -12.87
C GLY A 123 2.65 -4.19 -11.56
N ALA A 124 1.62 -5.04 -11.57
CA ALA A 124 0.86 -5.40 -10.38
C ALA A 124 1.75 -6.07 -9.32
N ILE A 125 2.61 -7.01 -9.72
CA ILE A 125 3.57 -7.66 -8.82
C ILE A 125 4.56 -6.63 -8.26
N LEU A 126 5.07 -5.73 -9.10
CA LEU A 126 6.00 -4.69 -8.68
C LEU A 126 5.36 -3.74 -7.65
N ILE A 127 4.10 -3.35 -7.85
CA ILE A 127 3.33 -2.54 -6.90
C ILE A 127 3.27 -3.24 -5.54
N VAL A 128 2.93 -4.53 -5.49
CA VAL A 128 2.88 -5.28 -4.22
C VAL A 128 4.26 -5.36 -3.56
N LEU A 129 5.30 -5.64 -4.36
CA LEU A 129 6.67 -5.81 -3.88
C LEU A 129 7.28 -4.51 -3.33
N ILE A 130 6.85 -3.35 -3.83
CA ILE A 130 7.32 -2.04 -3.34
C ILE A 130 6.43 -1.56 -2.19
N THR A 131 5.12 -1.57 -2.36
CA THR A 131 4.18 -0.99 -1.41
C THR A 131 4.08 -1.80 -0.13
N GLY A 132 4.15 -3.15 -0.19
CA GLY A 132 4.11 -3.99 1.01
C GLY A 132 5.20 -3.64 2.04
N PRO A 133 6.49 -3.60 1.65
CA PRO A 133 7.57 -3.14 2.50
C PRO A 133 7.39 -1.73 3.07
N ILE A 134 6.78 -0.80 2.32
CA ILE A 134 6.50 0.56 2.82
C ILE A 134 5.50 0.53 3.99
N PHE A 135 4.42 -0.26 3.90
CA PHE A 135 3.50 -0.43 5.02
C PHE A 135 4.13 -1.19 6.19
N GLY A 136 5.01 -2.15 5.91
CA GLY A 136 5.81 -2.84 6.93
C GLY A 136 6.74 -1.90 7.69
N SER A 137 7.44 -1.00 7.00
CA SER A 137 8.34 -0.04 7.64
C SER A 137 7.59 0.91 8.56
N GLN A 138 6.42 1.40 8.14
CA GLN A 138 5.57 2.23 9.00
C GLN A 138 5.16 1.52 10.31
N ALA A 139 4.88 0.21 10.25
CA ALA A 139 4.60 -0.58 11.45
C ALA A 139 5.83 -0.75 12.34
N ALA A 140 7.00 -1.03 11.75
CA ALA A 140 8.25 -1.13 12.49
C ALA A 140 8.67 0.20 13.15
N ASP A 141 8.37 1.35 12.53
CA ASP A 141 8.64 2.68 13.10
C ASP A 141 7.77 2.99 14.32
N ARG A 142 6.66 2.26 14.51
CA ARG A 142 5.74 2.41 15.65
C ARG A 142 5.92 1.33 16.72
N TRP A 143 7.09 0.67 16.73
CA TRP A 143 7.44 -0.35 17.70
C TRP A 143 7.28 0.11 19.16
N GLU A 144 7.62 1.36 19.49
CA GLU A 144 7.48 1.91 20.84
C GLU A 144 6.03 1.98 21.27
N THR A 145 5.16 2.56 20.44
CA THR A 145 3.72 2.67 20.72
C THR A 145 3.10 1.28 20.92
N ILE A 146 3.49 0.31 20.09
CA ILE A 146 2.97 -1.06 20.16
C ILE A 146 3.45 -1.76 21.44
N LEU A 147 4.74 -1.67 21.76
CA LEU A 147 5.27 -2.25 23.00
C LEU A 147 4.70 -1.59 24.25
N LEU A 148 4.55 -0.27 24.24
CA LEU A 148 3.92 0.46 25.33
C LEU A 148 2.49 -0.01 25.54
N PHE A 149 1.72 -0.25 24.47
CA PHE A 149 0.36 -0.76 24.61
C PHE A 149 0.29 -2.15 25.25
N PHE A 150 1.20 -3.06 24.89
CA PHE A 150 1.23 -4.41 25.48
C PHE A 150 1.75 -4.43 26.92
N ASN A 151 2.58 -3.45 27.30
CA ASN A 151 3.16 -3.34 28.63
C ASN A 151 2.59 -2.14 29.41
N ARG A 152 1.40 -1.67 29.03
CA ARG A 152 0.79 -0.49 29.65
C ARG A 152 0.44 -0.80 31.11
N ILE A 153 0.52 0.24 31.94
CA ILE A 153 0.08 0.24 33.33
C ILE A 153 -0.97 1.33 33.51
N ASP A 154 -1.86 1.12 34.46
CA ASP A 154 -2.85 2.13 34.83
C ASP A 154 -2.17 3.28 35.57
N PHE A 155 -2.59 4.50 35.27
CA PHE A 155 -2.07 5.71 35.91
C PHE A 155 -2.75 5.95 37.27
N GLY A 156 -3.90 5.30 37.52
CA GLY A 156 -4.66 5.43 38.76
C GLY A 156 -5.45 6.73 38.84
N SER A 157 -5.61 7.42 37.71
CA SER A 157 -6.37 8.65 37.57
C SER A 157 -7.21 8.57 36.31
N THR A 158 -8.51 8.79 36.48
CA THR A 158 -9.50 8.71 35.40
C THR A 158 -9.90 10.09 34.94
N ASP A 159 -10.17 10.23 33.65
CA ASP A 159 -10.69 11.45 33.09
C ASP A 159 -12.14 11.71 33.55
N PRO A 160 -12.54 12.96 33.83
CA PRO A 160 -13.88 13.26 34.32
C PRO A 160 -15.03 13.09 33.29
N GLN A 161 -14.74 12.98 31.99
CA GLN A 161 -15.77 12.99 30.94
C GLN A 161 -16.19 11.58 30.51
N PHE A 162 -15.21 10.73 30.21
CA PHE A 162 -15.41 9.36 29.75
C PHE A 162 -15.10 8.33 30.84
N GLY A 163 -14.51 8.73 31.97
CA GLY A 163 -14.17 7.83 33.08
C GLY A 163 -13.07 6.83 32.73
N LEU A 164 -12.25 7.13 31.72
CA LEU A 164 -11.16 6.28 31.26
C LEU A 164 -9.86 6.68 31.97
N ASP A 165 -9.02 5.69 32.28
CA ASP A 165 -7.69 5.96 32.85
C ASP A 165 -6.81 6.74 31.86
N LEU A 166 -5.92 7.61 32.36
CA LEU A 166 -5.02 8.40 31.52
C LEU A 166 -4.14 7.55 30.59
N SER A 167 -3.84 6.29 30.96
CA SER A 167 -3.16 5.33 30.09
C SER A 167 -3.89 5.10 28.76
N PHE A 168 -5.22 5.21 28.73
CA PHE A 168 -6.00 5.12 27.51
C PHE A 168 -5.57 6.21 26.52
N TYR A 169 -5.50 7.46 26.94
CA TYR A 169 -5.21 8.59 26.07
C TYR A 169 -3.75 8.64 25.63
N VAL A 170 -2.82 8.35 26.53
CA VAL A 170 -1.37 8.45 26.23
C VAL A 170 -0.89 7.26 25.39
N VAL A 171 -1.43 6.06 25.63
CA VAL A 171 -0.94 4.81 25.05
C VAL A 171 -1.94 4.23 24.05
N THR A 172 -3.15 3.89 24.52
CA THR A 172 -4.13 3.14 23.71
C THR A 172 -4.64 3.95 22.52
N LEU A 173 -5.04 5.20 22.74
CA LEU A 173 -5.57 6.09 21.73
C LEU A 173 -4.54 6.32 20.61
N ARG A 174 -3.26 6.55 20.98
CA ARG A 174 -2.16 6.67 20.01
C ARG A 174 -2.00 5.42 19.14
N LEU A 175 -2.13 4.22 19.72
CA LEU A 175 -2.11 2.98 18.96
C LEU A 175 -3.33 2.86 18.04
N LEU A 176 -4.51 3.21 18.52
CA LEU A 176 -5.75 3.16 17.73
C LEU A 176 -5.68 4.11 16.53
N HIS A 177 -5.18 5.34 16.70
CA HIS A 177 -4.94 6.26 15.59
C HIS A 177 -3.92 5.71 14.58
N PHE A 178 -2.85 5.06 15.06
CA PHE A 178 -1.90 4.41 14.16
C PHE A 178 -2.58 3.29 13.35
N ILE A 179 -3.32 2.39 13.99
CA ILE A 179 -4.02 1.28 13.31
C ILE A 179 -5.04 1.83 12.31
N GLN A 180 -5.83 2.82 12.72
CA GLN A 180 -6.84 3.45 11.86
C GLN A 180 -6.18 4.12 10.65
N GLY A 181 -5.13 4.92 10.85
CA GLY A 181 -4.42 5.61 9.77
C GLY A 181 -3.69 4.65 8.83
N TRP A 182 -3.07 3.60 9.36
CA TRP A 182 -2.42 2.54 8.58
C TRP A 182 -3.42 1.78 7.71
N PHE A 183 -4.57 1.40 8.27
CA PHE A 183 -5.65 0.75 7.54
C PHE A 183 -6.27 1.68 6.48
N MET A 184 -6.49 2.95 6.82
CA MET A 184 -6.99 3.97 5.89
C MET A 184 -6.05 4.13 4.68
N GLY A 185 -4.75 4.27 4.92
CA GLY A 185 -3.73 4.32 3.87
C GLY A 185 -3.74 3.08 2.98
N LEU A 186 -3.90 1.89 3.57
CA LEU A 186 -3.98 0.63 2.83
C LEU A 186 -5.23 0.57 1.94
N MET A 187 -6.40 1.00 2.45
CA MET A 187 -7.64 1.05 1.67
C MET A 187 -7.57 2.06 0.53
N ILE A 188 -7.04 3.27 0.77
CA ILE A 188 -6.81 4.26 -0.30
C ILE A 188 -5.92 3.66 -1.39
N THR A 189 -4.83 3.01 -1.01
CA THR A 189 -3.90 2.38 -1.95
C THR A 189 -4.58 1.26 -2.74
N ALA A 190 -5.38 0.43 -2.08
CA ALA A 190 -6.15 -0.65 -2.71
C ALA A 190 -7.15 -0.10 -3.76
N VAL A 191 -7.83 1.00 -3.45
CA VAL A 191 -8.73 1.70 -4.39
C VAL A 191 -7.96 2.22 -5.60
N VAL A 192 -6.88 2.99 -5.37
CA VAL A 192 -6.07 3.59 -6.45
C VAL A 192 -5.52 2.52 -7.38
N VAL A 193 -4.92 1.48 -6.83
CA VAL A 193 -4.32 0.38 -7.61
C VAL A 193 -5.38 -0.41 -8.38
N SER A 194 -6.57 -0.61 -7.81
CA SER A 194 -7.68 -1.26 -8.52
C SER A 194 -8.20 -0.42 -9.69
N ILE A 195 -8.37 0.89 -9.49
CA ILE A 195 -8.80 1.81 -10.55
C ILE A 195 -7.75 1.82 -11.67
N ALA A 196 -6.46 1.92 -11.33
CA ALA A 196 -5.38 1.90 -12.30
C ALA A 196 -5.39 0.61 -13.14
N LEU A 197 -5.59 -0.56 -12.50
CA LEU A 197 -5.65 -1.83 -13.20
C LEU A 197 -6.90 -1.93 -14.10
N TYR A 198 -8.06 -1.46 -13.63
CA TYR A 198 -9.28 -1.41 -14.41
C TYR A 198 -9.13 -0.55 -15.66
N LEU A 199 -8.58 0.66 -15.50
CA LEU A 199 -8.31 1.57 -16.62
C LEU A 199 -7.31 0.96 -17.59
N GLY A 200 -6.21 0.39 -17.08
CA GLY A 200 -5.20 -0.28 -17.89
C GLY A 200 -5.82 -1.41 -18.73
N MET A 201 -6.59 -2.30 -18.12
CA MET A 201 -7.18 -3.45 -18.82
C MET A 201 -8.25 -3.05 -19.85
N TYR A 202 -9.06 -2.03 -19.57
CA TYR A 202 -10.02 -1.51 -20.55
C TYR A 202 -9.32 -0.82 -21.73
N SER A 203 -8.27 -0.05 -21.45
CA SER A 203 -7.43 0.56 -22.49
C SER A 203 -6.84 -0.51 -23.41
N LEU A 204 -6.34 -1.63 -22.87
CA LEU A 204 -5.81 -2.74 -23.67
C LEU A 204 -6.86 -3.39 -24.58
N ARG A 205 -8.14 -3.25 -24.27
CA ARG A 205 -9.24 -3.81 -25.06
C ARG A 205 -9.80 -2.88 -26.10
N GLY A 206 -9.45 -1.59 -26.05
CA GLY A 206 -10.06 -0.54 -26.88
C GLY A 206 -11.54 -0.33 -26.59
N LEU A 207 -11.97 -0.72 -25.40
CA LEU A 207 -13.33 -0.49 -24.94
C LEU A 207 -13.38 0.84 -24.19
N ARG A 208 -14.47 1.58 -24.35
CA ARG A 208 -14.75 2.72 -23.47
C ARG A 208 -14.85 2.19 -22.04
N PHE A 209 -14.26 2.91 -21.10
CA PHE A 209 -14.32 2.57 -19.69
C PHE A 209 -15.78 2.57 -19.22
N VAL A 210 -16.28 1.40 -18.82
CA VAL A 210 -17.62 1.21 -18.27
C VAL A 210 -17.46 0.37 -17.01
N LEU A 211 -17.98 0.85 -15.87
CA LEU A 211 -18.01 0.06 -14.64
C LEU A 211 -19.01 -1.08 -14.80
N ALA A 212 -18.53 -2.28 -15.09
CA ALA A 212 -19.35 -3.47 -15.05
C ALA A 212 -19.91 -3.69 -13.63
N PRO A 213 -21.10 -4.29 -13.47
CA PRO A 213 -21.72 -4.50 -12.15
C PRO A 213 -20.81 -5.19 -11.13
N ARG A 214 -19.95 -6.12 -11.57
CA ARG A 214 -18.97 -6.80 -10.71
C ARG A 214 -17.86 -5.87 -10.22
N MET A 215 -17.36 -4.98 -11.09
CA MET A 215 -16.34 -3.99 -10.74
C MET A 215 -16.90 -2.97 -9.76
N LEU A 216 -18.15 -2.53 -9.99
CA LEU A 216 -18.86 -1.62 -9.09
C LEU A 216 -19.03 -2.24 -7.70
N LYS A 217 -19.42 -3.52 -7.60
CA LYS A 217 -19.49 -4.22 -6.31
C LYS A 217 -18.14 -4.27 -5.59
N HIS A 218 -17.06 -4.61 -6.30
CA HIS A 218 -15.71 -4.62 -5.70
C HIS A 218 -15.33 -3.23 -5.17
N MET A 219 -15.55 -2.18 -5.97
CA MET A 219 -15.27 -0.80 -5.57
C MET A 219 -16.17 -0.34 -4.42
N ALA A 220 -17.42 -0.77 -4.39
CA ALA A 220 -18.34 -0.48 -3.29
C ALA A 220 -17.87 -1.14 -1.98
N VAL A 221 -17.32 -2.36 -2.02
CA VAL A 221 -16.74 -3.02 -0.84
C VAL A 221 -15.51 -2.26 -0.35
N LEU A 222 -14.59 -1.89 -1.24
CA LEU A 222 -13.41 -1.09 -0.86
C LEU A 222 -13.82 0.29 -0.31
N GLY A 223 -14.81 0.94 -0.94
CA GLY A 223 -15.36 2.21 -0.50
C GLY A 223 -16.05 2.11 0.85
N LEU A 224 -16.78 1.03 1.12
CA LEU A 224 -17.39 0.78 2.43
C LEU A 224 -16.33 0.61 3.52
N LEU A 225 -15.29 -0.19 3.27
CA LEU A 225 -14.18 -0.35 4.23
C LEU A 225 -13.46 0.98 4.51
N LEU A 226 -13.28 1.80 3.48
CA LEU A 226 -12.71 3.14 3.59
C LEU A 226 -13.62 4.08 4.40
N MET A 227 -14.94 4.05 4.16
CA MET A 227 -15.90 4.83 4.95
C MET A 227 -15.96 4.39 6.41
N LEU A 228 -15.89 3.08 6.68
CA LEU A 228 -15.79 2.57 8.05
C LEU A 228 -14.50 3.05 8.74
N SER A 229 -13.38 3.11 8.01
CA SER A 229 -12.13 3.64 8.54
C SER A 229 -12.21 5.14 8.86
N ILE A 230 -12.91 5.93 8.02
CA ILE A 230 -13.19 7.35 8.29
C ILE A 230 -14.08 7.50 9.53
N ALA A 231 -15.16 6.72 9.60
CA ALA A 231 -16.07 6.74 10.75
C ALA A 231 -15.34 6.37 12.05
N ALA A 232 -14.48 5.36 12.01
CA ALA A 232 -13.61 5.01 13.15
C ALA A 232 -12.68 6.17 13.53
N GLY A 233 -12.11 6.89 12.55
CA GLY A 233 -11.30 8.08 12.81
C GLY A 233 -12.08 9.18 13.54
N HIS A 234 -13.31 9.46 13.12
CA HIS A 234 -14.19 10.40 13.82
C HIS A 234 -14.58 9.93 15.23
N ALA A 235 -14.84 8.63 15.40
CA ALA A 235 -15.11 8.07 16.72
C ALA A 235 -13.90 8.21 17.67
N LEU A 236 -12.68 8.04 17.16
CA LEU A 236 -11.46 8.24 17.97
C LEU A 236 -11.25 9.73 18.31
N ALA A 237 -11.54 10.64 17.38
CA ALA A 237 -11.41 12.08 17.60
C ALA A 237 -12.30 12.60 18.75
N VAL A 238 -13.39 11.91 19.09
CA VAL A 238 -14.22 12.24 20.27
C VAL A 238 -13.41 12.16 21.57
N TYR A 239 -12.50 11.19 21.68
CA TYR A 239 -11.64 11.04 22.87
C TYR A 239 -10.52 12.10 22.90
N GLU A 240 -10.11 12.64 21.75
CA GLU A 240 -9.09 13.69 21.68
C GLU A 240 -9.57 15.03 22.25
N LEU A 241 -10.88 15.25 22.39
CA LEU A 241 -11.43 16.49 22.98
C LEU A 241 -10.86 16.75 24.39
N VAL A 242 -10.62 15.70 25.17
CA VAL A 242 -10.07 15.81 26.53
C VAL A 242 -8.62 16.32 26.51
N LEU A 243 -7.93 16.16 25.39
CA LEU A 243 -6.55 16.60 25.15
C LEU A 243 -6.46 17.90 24.35
N SER A 244 -7.60 18.56 24.06
CA SER A 244 -7.65 19.76 23.22
C SER A 244 -6.90 20.94 23.86
N ASP A 245 -6.01 21.56 23.11
CA ASP A 245 -5.28 22.78 23.49
C ASP A 245 -5.86 24.06 22.85
N GLY A 246 -6.82 23.93 21.92
CA GLY A 246 -7.40 25.03 21.15
C GLY A 246 -8.56 25.78 21.82
N GLY A 247 -8.93 25.39 23.05
CA GLY A 247 -9.99 26.02 23.83
C GLY A 247 -9.52 27.21 24.66
N VAL A 248 -10.47 27.86 25.36
CA VAL A 248 -10.16 28.91 26.35
C VAL A 248 -9.39 28.33 27.55
N VAL A 249 -9.55 27.04 27.80
CA VAL A 249 -8.81 26.26 28.81
C VAL A 249 -8.36 24.96 28.14
N PHE A 250 -7.23 24.42 28.58
CA PHE A 250 -6.77 23.10 28.15
C PHE A 250 -7.78 22.02 28.57
N GLY A 251 -8.17 21.18 27.61
CA GLY A 251 -9.15 20.10 27.75
C GLY A 251 -10.51 20.41 27.14
N ALA A 252 -11.43 19.46 27.28
CA ALA A 252 -12.75 19.52 26.65
C ALA A 252 -13.57 20.69 27.22
N THR A 253 -13.85 21.71 26.39
CA THR A 253 -14.69 22.84 26.78
C THR A 253 -16.17 22.47 26.66
N TYR A 254 -17.06 23.19 27.37
CA TYR A 254 -18.53 23.00 27.28
C TYR A 254 -19.04 22.96 25.83
N THR A 255 -18.49 23.81 24.95
CA THR A 255 -18.82 23.83 23.52
C THR A 255 -18.38 22.57 22.78
N ASP A 256 -17.20 22.02 23.11
CA ASP A 256 -16.70 20.81 22.44
C ASP A 256 -17.56 19.60 22.81
N ILE A 257 -17.93 19.48 24.08
CA ILE A 257 -18.77 18.39 24.59
C ILE A 257 -20.16 18.45 23.95
N ASN A 258 -20.79 19.62 23.92
CA ASN A 258 -22.18 19.73 23.47
C ASN A 258 -22.36 19.90 21.95
N ALA A 259 -21.31 20.31 21.21
CA ALA A 259 -21.42 20.56 19.78
C ALA A 259 -20.64 19.57 18.90
N ARG A 260 -19.60 18.92 19.42
CA ARG A 260 -18.74 18.01 18.63
C ARG A 260 -18.91 16.54 18.98
N ILE A 261 -19.46 16.21 20.15
CA ILE A 261 -19.83 14.84 20.46
C ILE A 261 -21.16 14.55 19.74
N PRO A 262 -21.19 13.58 18.80
CA PRO A 262 -22.43 13.22 18.13
C PRO A 262 -23.44 12.64 19.13
N VAL A 263 -24.65 13.20 19.13
CA VAL A 263 -25.80 12.81 19.98
C VAL A 263 -26.51 11.57 19.45
#